data_AF-A0A960RAI5-F1
#
_entry.id   AF-A0A960RAI5-F1
#
_cell.length_a   1.000
_cell.length_b   1.000
_cell.length_c   1.000
_cell.angle_alpha   90.00
_cell.angle_beta   90.00
_cell.angle_gamma   90.00
#
_symmetry.space_group_name_H-M   'P 1'
#
loop_
_entity.id
_entity.type
_entity.pdbx_description
1 polymer ?
#
loop_
_entity_poly.entity_id
_entity_poly.type
_entity_poly.pdbx_seq_one_letter_code
_entity_poly.pdbx_strand_id
1 'polypeptide(L)'
;KGRALKIAQEGVREFGCIGVKMYPPMGFQAWGNEGLPFWIPGKPPKKKYLWRASLGKELDARLRKFYEWCLAEDVPILTHSNATVLSRYDYYDRPNPVHWGRLLEKSGIPGIKNLRVLMGHFGGFGDEHPDPKDEKEELENKLIRARVAEIARLCLKFPNIYADLSYHEGILEGATRVRYARQLKALVTGPGDPLKKKLCYGSDWVMLARQPDNEYYRDTMESVISRDVGMSKTETLDVMGHNALRFLGVTSDGQQRERLANFYKSQKMSEPEWFNEAREVDS
;
A
#
# COMPACT_ATOMS: atom_id res chain seq x y z
N LYS A 1 11.69 -25.72 -1.79
CA LYS A 1 12.33 -24.55 -1.13
C LYS A 1 11.78 -23.28 -1.78
N GLY A 2 11.42 -22.24 -1.01
CA GLY A 2 10.83 -21.01 -1.55
C GLY A 2 11.87 -20.14 -2.27
N ARG A 3 11.53 -19.64 -3.47
CA ARG A 3 12.40 -18.78 -4.32
C ARG A 3 11.99 -17.31 -4.36
N ALA A 4 10.87 -16.93 -3.71
CA ALA A 4 10.28 -15.59 -3.83
C ALA A 4 11.27 -14.45 -3.49
N LEU A 5 11.99 -14.56 -2.37
CA LEU A 5 12.99 -13.55 -1.98
C LEU A 5 14.11 -13.41 -3.02
N LYS A 6 14.58 -14.52 -3.59
CA LYS A 6 15.63 -14.50 -4.62
C LYS A 6 15.15 -13.79 -5.88
N ILE A 7 13.92 -14.05 -6.31
CA ILE A 7 13.31 -13.39 -7.48
C ILE A 7 13.16 -11.89 -7.24
N ALA A 8 12.73 -11.48 -6.04
CA ALA A 8 12.64 -10.06 -5.69
C ALA A 8 14.02 -9.38 -5.69
N GLN A 9 15.04 -10.06 -5.13
CA GLN A 9 16.42 -9.59 -5.16
C GLN A 9 16.97 -9.44 -6.58
N GLU A 10 16.75 -10.44 -7.45
CA GLU A 10 17.14 -10.39 -8.87
C GLU A 10 16.43 -9.22 -9.57
N GLY A 11 15.12 -9.07 -9.40
CA GLY A 11 14.35 -7.98 -9.99
C GLY A 11 14.90 -6.59 -9.63
N VAL A 12 15.20 -6.37 -8.34
CA VAL A 12 15.72 -5.08 -7.85
C VAL A 12 17.16 -4.84 -8.30
N ARG A 13 18.03 -5.84 -8.21
CA ARG A 13 19.47 -5.67 -8.47
C ARG A 13 19.83 -5.68 -9.96
N GLU A 14 19.08 -6.42 -10.77
CA GLU A 14 19.46 -6.72 -12.16
C GLU A 14 18.48 -6.14 -13.20
N PHE A 15 17.19 -6.00 -12.84
CA PHE A 15 16.13 -5.65 -13.79
C PHE A 15 15.48 -4.29 -13.54
N GLY A 16 16.10 -3.44 -12.72
CA GLY A 16 15.63 -2.07 -12.50
C GLY A 16 14.31 -1.95 -11.74
N CYS A 17 13.85 -3.02 -11.06
CA CYS A 17 12.68 -2.92 -10.20
C CYS A 17 12.97 -1.98 -9.03
N ILE A 18 12.06 -1.03 -8.80
CA ILE A 18 12.24 0.03 -7.80
C ILE A 18 11.66 -0.33 -6.42
N GLY A 19 11.07 -1.52 -6.27
CA GLY A 19 10.42 -1.97 -5.04
C GLY A 19 9.79 -3.36 -5.19
N VAL A 20 9.04 -3.78 -4.18
CA VAL A 20 8.34 -5.07 -4.17
C VAL A 20 6.87 -4.90 -3.79
N LYS A 21 5.95 -5.53 -4.53
CA LYS A 21 4.55 -5.65 -4.11
C LYS A 21 4.33 -6.94 -3.32
N MET A 22 3.83 -6.81 -2.09
CA MET A 22 3.32 -7.92 -1.28
C MET A 22 1.80 -8.02 -1.42
N TYR A 23 1.30 -9.26 -1.49
CA TYR A 23 -0.13 -9.52 -1.62
C TYR A 23 -0.65 -10.46 -0.51
N PRO A 24 -0.84 -9.95 0.73
CA PRO A 24 -1.43 -10.70 1.84
C PRO A 24 -2.74 -11.46 1.53
N PRO A 25 -3.63 -10.99 0.62
CA PRO A 25 -4.82 -11.75 0.20
C PRO A 25 -4.54 -13.17 -0.34
N MET A 26 -3.27 -13.49 -0.65
CA MET A 26 -2.83 -14.86 -1.00
C MET A 26 -2.71 -15.81 0.20
N GLY A 27 -2.95 -15.36 1.42
CA GLY A 27 -3.12 -16.23 2.59
C GLY A 27 -2.14 -16.04 3.73
N PHE A 28 -1.44 -14.91 3.79
CA PHE A 28 -0.49 -14.61 4.86
C PHE A 28 -0.69 -13.19 5.38
N GLN A 29 -0.43 -12.99 6.67
CA GLN A 29 -0.39 -11.67 7.30
C GLN A 29 1.02 -11.09 7.15
N ALA A 30 1.16 -9.76 7.25
CA ALA A 30 2.48 -9.12 7.29
C ALA A 30 3.34 -9.62 8.47
N TRP A 31 2.70 -9.97 9.59
CA TRP A 31 3.38 -10.56 10.73
C TRP A 31 2.40 -11.32 11.63
N GLY A 32 2.88 -12.33 12.34
CA GLY A 32 2.07 -13.11 13.27
C GLY A 32 1.31 -14.24 12.61
N ASN A 33 1.98 -14.96 11.71
CA ASN A 33 1.38 -16.06 10.95
C ASN A 33 1.28 -17.37 11.74
N GLU A 34 1.91 -17.46 12.92
CA GLU A 34 1.82 -18.62 13.81
C GLU A 34 0.37 -18.93 14.22
N GLY A 35 0.00 -20.22 14.15
CA GLY A 35 -1.35 -20.69 14.51
C GLY A 35 -2.43 -20.43 13.45
N LEU A 36 -2.11 -19.76 12.34
CA LEU A 36 -3.08 -19.52 11.27
C LEU A 36 -3.39 -20.79 10.47
N PRO A 37 -4.65 -20.96 10.00
CA PRO A 37 -4.98 -22.01 9.06
C PRO A 37 -4.44 -21.68 7.67
N PHE A 38 -3.80 -22.68 7.05
CA PHE A 38 -3.36 -22.61 5.65
C PHE A 38 -4.11 -23.65 4.82
N TRP A 39 -4.77 -23.20 3.76
CA TRP A 39 -5.51 -24.08 2.86
C TRP A 39 -4.56 -24.98 2.04
N ILE A 40 -4.95 -26.24 1.86
CA ILE A 40 -4.25 -27.20 0.99
C ILE A 40 -5.10 -27.51 -0.24
N PRO A 41 -4.60 -27.21 -1.45
CA PRO A 41 -5.24 -27.66 -2.69
C PRO A 41 -5.46 -29.18 -2.73
N GLY A 42 -6.64 -29.61 -3.17
CA GLY A 42 -6.93 -31.03 -3.44
C GLY A 42 -7.15 -31.91 -2.20
N LYS A 43 -7.30 -31.35 -0.99
CA LYS A 43 -7.61 -32.12 0.22
C LYS A 43 -9.11 -32.05 0.60
N PRO A 44 -9.70 -33.15 1.11
CA PRO A 44 -11.11 -33.19 1.51
C PRO A 44 -11.39 -32.27 2.71
N PRO A 45 -12.63 -31.81 2.95
CA PRO A 45 -13.00 -30.82 3.97
C PRO A 45 -12.39 -31.05 5.36
N LYS A 46 -12.36 -32.31 5.82
CA LYS A 46 -11.80 -32.71 7.13
C LYS A 46 -10.26 -32.63 7.23
N LYS A 47 -9.55 -32.47 6.11
CA LYS A 47 -8.09 -32.31 6.00
C LYS A 47 -7.72 -31.07 5.16
N LYS A 48 -8.67 -30.15 4.97
CA LYS A 48 -8.58 -29.02 4.03
C LYS A 48 -7.62 -27.92 4.51
N TYR A 49 -7.24 -27.97 5.78
CA TYR A 49 -6.34 -27.03 6.43
C TYR A 49 -5.13 -27.75 7.01
N LEU A 50 -3.92 -27.27 6.66
CA LEU A 50 -2.73 -27.56 7.46
C LEU A 50 -2.74 -26.62 8.66
N TRP A 51 -3.05 -27.20 9.81
CA TRP A 51 -2.69 -26.62 11.10
C TRP A 51 -1.25 -27.02 11.43
N ARG A 52 -0.31 -26.63 10.58
CA ARG A 52 1.11 -26.76 10.89
C ARG A 52 1.52 -25.49 11.59
N ALA A 53 1.54 -25.49 12.92
CA ALA A 53 2.13 -24.40 13.71
C ALA A 53 3.53 -24.02 13.18
N SER A 54 4.29 -25.01 12.68
CA SER A 54 5.58 -24.78 12.03
C SER A 54 5.50 -23.95 10.74
N LEU A 55 4.42 -24.05 9.95
CA LEU A 55 4.31 -23.33 8.68
C LEU A 55 4.16 -21.82 8.90
N GLY A 56 3.30 -21.41 9.83
CA GLY A 56 3.14 -20.00 10.18
C GLY A 56 4.44 -19.39 10.69
N LYS A 57 5.12 -20.10 11.60
CA LYS A 57 6.44 -19.69 12.12
C LYS A 57 7.53 -19.66 11.04
N GLU A 58 7.56 -20.64 10.14
CA GLU A 58 8.45 -20.64 8.99
C GLU A 58 8.17 -19.48 8.03
N LEU A 59 6.91 -19.08 7.89
CA LEU A 59 6.52 -17.96 7.05
C LEU A 59 6.96 -16.64 7.68
N ASP A 60 6.74 -16.43 8.97
CA ASP A 60 7.27 -15.27 9.70
C ASP A 60 8.81 -15.21 9.64
N ALA A 61 9.49 -16.36 9.73
CA ALA A 61 10.95 -16.41 9.58
C ALA A 61 11.42 -16.03 8.16
N ARG A 62 10.64 -16.34 7.12
CA ARG A 62 10.93 -15.93 5.73
C ARG A 62 10.61 -14.46 5.49
N LEU A 63 9.49 -13.97 6.05
CA LEU A 63 9.11 -12.57 6.02
C LEU A 63 10.13 -11.69 6.75
N ARG A 64 10.63 -12.13 7.91
CA ARG A 64 11.75 -11.47 8.61
C ARG A 64 12.94 -11.24 7.69
N LYS A 65 13.42 -12.29 7.00
CA LYS A 65 14.55 -12.17 6.07
C LYS A 65 14.27 -11.22 4.92
N PHE A 66 13.02 -11.18 4.45
CA PHE A 66 12.59 -10.23 3.44
C PHE A 66 12.62 -8.79 3.97
N TYR A 67 12.10 -8.52 5.16
CA TYR A 67 12.15 -7.18 5.77
C TYR A 67 13.57 -6.72 6.07
N GLU A 68 14.42 -7.60 6.61
CA GLU A 68 15.83 -7.33 6.86
C GLU A 68 16.56 -6.98 5.55
N TRP A 69 16.26 -7.67 4.45
CA TRP A 69 16.79 -7.32 3.13
C TRP A 69 16.25 -5.97 2.63
N CYS A 70 14.95 -5.69 2.75
CA CYS A 70 14.39 -4.40 2.36
C CYS A 70 15.02 -3.23 3.14
N LEU A 71 15.32 -3.42 4.42
CA LEU A 71 16.03 -2.42 5.23
C LEU A 71 17.48 -2.26 4.77
N ALA A 72 18.18 -3.36 4.51
CA ALA A 72 19.59 -3.35 4.14
C ALA A 72 19.85 -2.80 2.73
N GLU A 73 18.90 -2.96 1.82
CA GLU A 73 19.00 -2.50 0.42
C GLU A 73 18.11 -1.31 0.10
N ASP A 74 17.51 -0.71 1.12
CA ASP A 74 16.62 0.42 1.01
C ASP A 74 15.55 0.18 -0.08
N VAL A 75 14.83 -0.94 0.02
CA VAL A 75 13.81 -1.36 -0.95
C VAL A 75 12.41 -1.12 -0.40
N PRO A 76 11.58 -0.29 -1.05
CA PRO A 76 10.22 -0.01 -0.59
C PRO A 76 9.24 -1.15 -0.90
N ILE A 77 8.20 -1.26 -0.08
CA ILE A 77 7.16 -2.29 -0.20
C ILE A 77 5.81 -1.64 -0.50
N LEU A 78 5.14 -2.08 -1.56
CA LEU A 78 3.72 -1.82 -1.79
C LEU A 78 2.91 -3.02 -1.27
N THR A 79 1.84 -2.81 -0.51
CA THR A 79 0.99 -3.90 -0.01
C THR A 79 -0.48 -3.64 -0.25
N HIS A 80 -1.22 -4.70 -0.58
CA HIS A 80 -2.69 -4.66 -0.50
C HIS A 80 -3.11 -4.49 0.96
N SER A 81 -4.09 -3.61 1.24
CA SER A 81 -4.50 -3.28 2.63
C SER A 81 -6.02 -3.33 2.88
N ASN A 82 -6.83 -3.63 1.86
CA ASN A 82 -8.26 -3.89 1.99
C ASN A 82 -8.62 -5.37 1.77
N ALA A 83 -9.78 -5.77 2.29
CA ALA A 83 -10.25 -7.15 2.30
C ALA A 83 -10.96 -7.56 0.98
N THR A 84 -10.29 -7.33 -0.15
CA THR A 84 -10.84 -7.55 -1.51
C THR A 84 -9.92 -8.43 -2.35
N VAL A 85 -10.45 -8.95 -3.47
CA VAL A 85 -9.72 -9.78 -4.46
C VAL A 85 -8.93 -10.92 -3.79
N LEU A 86 -9.61 -11.59 -2.86
CA LEU A 86 -9.02 -12.62 -2.02
C LEU A 86 -8.85 -13.92 -2.80
N SER A 87 -7.74 -14.62 -2.58
CA SER A 87 -7.61 -16.00 -3.06
C SER A 87 -8.61 -16.95 -2.39
N ARG A 88 -9.07 -16.60 -1.17
CA ARG A 88 -10.12 -17.30 -0.43
C ARG A 88 -10.84 -16.37 0.55
N TYR A 89 -12.13 -16.64 0.81
CA TYR A 89 -12.95 -15.87 1.75
C TYR A 89 -12.41 -15.91 3.19
N ASP A 90 -11.87 -17.05 3.64
CA ASP A 90 -11.26 -17.20 4.97
C ASP A 90 -9.93 -16.45 5.15
N TYR A 91 -9.43 -15.80 4.09
CA TYR A 91 -8.27 -14.91 4.14
C TYR A 91 -8.64 -13.43 4.23
N TYR A 92 -9.92 -13.12 4.44
CA TYR A 92 -10.45 -11.75 4.52
C TYR A 92 -9.65 -10.80 5.43
N ASP A 93 -9.19 -11.29 6.59
CA ASP A 93 -8.43 -10.47 7.55
C ASP A 93 -6.90 -10.46 7.30
N ARG A 94 -6.38 -11.27 6.36
CA ARG A 94 -4.94 -11.32 6.05
C ARG A 94 -4.33 -9.96 5.64
N PRO A 95 -4.98 -9.13 4.79
CA PRO A 95 -4.47 -7.81 4.42
C PRO A 95 -4.65 -6.73 5.48
N ASN A 96 -5.24 -7.03 6.64
CA ASN A 96 -5.58 -6.01 7.63
C ASN A 96 -4.32 -5.25 8.12
N PRO A 97 -4.31 -3.90 8.08
CA PRO A 97 -3.18 -3.07 8.48
C PRO A 97 -2.72 -3.26 9.92
N VAL A 98 -3.56 -3.82 10.81
CA VAL A 98 -3.14 -4.16 12.19
C VAL A 98 -1.94 -5.11 12.22
N HIS A 99 -1.79 -5.96 11.20
CA HIS A 99 -0.68 -6.90 11.11
C HIS A 99 0.64 -6.19 10.75
N TRP A 100 0.57 -5.07 10.01
CA TRP A 100 1.70 -4.17 9.80
C TRP A 100 2.04 -3.38 11.07
N GLY A 101 1.03 -2.91 11.81
CA GLY A 101 1.25 -2.32 13.13
C GLY A 101 1.99 -3.27 14.08
N ARG A 102 1.58 -4.55 14.12
CA ARG A 102 2.29 -5.59 14.88
C ARG A 102 3.73 -5.80 14.41
N LEU A 103 3.99 -5.81 13.10
CA LEU A 103 5.36 -5.90 12.56
C LEU A 103 6.24 -4.76 13.08
N LEU A 104 5.77 -3.51 12.92
CA LEU A 104 6.53 -2.30 13.24
C LEU A 104 6.75 -2.11 14.75
N GLU A 105 5.84 -2.64 15.57
CA GLU A 105 5.86 -2.42 17.02
C GLU A 105 6.42 -3.62 17.81
N LYS A 106 6.22 -4.85 17.34
CA LYS A 106 6.40 -6.07 18.15
C LYS A 106 7.32 -7.13 17.55
N SER A 107 7.78 -6.97 16.31
CA SER A 107 8.61 -8.00 15.66
C SER A 107 10.01 -8.14 16.24
N GLY A 108 10.55 -7.09 16.86
CA GLY A 108 11.94 -7.05 17.33
C GLY A 108 12.97 -7.09 16.18
N ILE A 109 12.59 -6.82 14.94
CA ILE A 109 13.54 -6.66 13.82
C ILE A 109 14.27 -5.31 14.00
N PRO A 110 15.62 -5.28 14.06
CA PRO A 110 16.37 -4.02 14.16
C PRO A 110 16.06 -3.08 13.00
N GLY A 111 15.83 -1.80 13.28
CA GLY A 111 15.54 -0.79 12.25
C GLY A 111 14.16 -0.88 11.60
N ILE A 112 13.27 -1.81 12.02
CA ILE A 112 11.98 -2.05 11.35
C ILE A 112 11.07 -0.83 11.21
N LYS A 113 11.20 0.15 12.13
CA LYS A 113 10.44 1.41 12.08
C LYS A 113 10.80 2.29 10.89
N ASN A 114 11.94 2.04 10.23
CA ASN A 114 12.39 2.73 9.04
C ASN A 114 11.96 2.03 7.74
N LEU A 115 11.28 0.88 7.81
CA LEU A 115 10.80 0.17 6.64
C LEU A 115 9.83 1.06 5.84
N ARG A 116 10.05 1.19 4.52
CA ARG A 116 9.20 1.97 3.62
C ARG A 116 8.05 1.10 3.12
N VAL A 117 6.82 1.46 3.48
CA VAL A 117 5.61 0.71 3.10
C VAL A 117 4.53 1.65 2.59
N LEU A 118 3.96 1.34 1.43
CA LEU A 118 2.76 1.96 0.90
C LEU A 118 1.58 0.99 1.03
N MET A 119 0.53 1.41 1.72
CA MET A 119 -0.70 0.66 1.95
C MET A 119 -1.72 1.00 0.86
N GLY A 120 -1.90 0.08 -0.08
CA GLY A 120 -2.75 0.28 -1.26
C GLY A 120 -4.24 0.32 -0.92
N HIS A 121 -4.99 1.12 -1.66
CA HIS A 121 -6.43 1.39 -1.56
C HIS A 121 -6.87 2.02 -0.24
N PHE A 122 -5.91 2.56 0.53
CA PHE A 122 -6.11 3.15 1.84
C PHE A 122 -7.09 2.39 2.76
N GLY A 123 -7.04 1.06 2.76
CA GLY A 123 -7.89 0.22 3.59
C GLY A 123 -9.35 0.08 3.11
N GLY A 124 -9.67 0.49 1.88
CA GLY A 124 -11.01 0.52 1.28
C GLY A 124 -11.72 1.85 1.51
N PHE A 125 -10.95 2.93 1.62
CA PHE A 125 -11.49 4.26 1.85
C PHE A 125 -12.41 4.68 0.69
N GLY A 126 -13.66 5.04 0.97
CA GLY A 126 -14.65 5.40 -0.04
C GLY A 126 -15.57 4.24 -0.47
N ASP A 127 -15.23 3.00 -0.12
CA ASP A 127 -16.01 1.80 -0.43
C ASP A 127 -17.21 1.60 0.53
N GLU A 128 -17.45 2.53 1.46
CA GLU A 128 -18.56 2.39 2.42
C GLU A 128 -19.92 2.46 1.74
N HIS A 129 -20.83 1.58 2.18
CA HIS A 129 -22.25 1.61 1.83
C HIS A 129 -22.88 2.88 2.41
N PRO A 130 -23.37 3.83 1.59
CA PRO A 130 -23.88 5.11 2.10
C PRO A 130 -25.20 4.98 2.87
N ASP A 131 -25.98 3.95 2.55
CA ASP A 131 -27.27 3.63 3.18
C ASP A 131 -27.31 2.11 3.43
N PRO A 132 -26.65 1.63 4.51
CA PRO A 132 -26.54 0.20 4.79
C PRO A 132 -27.92 -0.38 5.09
N LYS A 133 -28.30 -1.43 4.35
CA LYS A 133 -29.64 -2.01 4.38
C LYS A 133 -29.82 -3.06 5.47
N ASP A 134 -28.71 -3.56 6.01
CA ASP A 134 -28.69 -4.59 7.03
C ASP A 134 -27.46 -4.49 7.95
N GLU A 135 -27.44 -5.32 8.99
CA GLU A 135 -26.34 -5.38 9.96
C GLU A 135 -25.01 -5.80 9.33
N LYS A 136 -25.03 -6.50 8.19
CA LYS A 136 -23.83 -6.98 7.52
C LYS A 136 -23.14 -5.83 6.78
N GLU A 137 -23.90 -5.01 6.04
CA GLU A 137 -23.38 -3.81 5.37
C GLU A 137 -22.84 -2.80 6.41
N GLU A 138 -23.51 -2.64 7.55
CA GLU A 138 -23.01 -1.78 8.63
C GLU A 138 -21.74 -2.34 9.29
N LEU A 139 -21.65 -3.68 9.45
CA LEU A 139 -20.42 -4.32 9.92
C LEU A 139 -19.26 -4.12 8.92
N GLU A 140 -19.51 -4.27 7.62
CA GLU A 140 -18.52 -4.01 6.57
C GLU A 140 -18.01 -2.55 6.64
N ASN A 141 -18.92 -1.59 6.75
CA ASN A 141 -18.60 -0.17 6.96
C ASN A 141 -17.72 0.05 8.20
N LYS A 142 -18.06 -0.58 9.34
CA LYS A 142 -17.26 -0.50 10.57
C LYS A 142 -15.85 -1.07 10.37
N LEU A 143 -15.71 -2.18 9.65
CA LEU A 143 -14.42 -2.80 9.34
C LEU A 143 -13.59 -1.96 8.36
N ILE A 144 -14.21 -1.30 7.37
CA ILE A 144 -13.54 -0.32 6.51
C ILE A 144 -12.97 0.81 7.35
N ARG A 145 -13.82 1.47 8.16
CA ARG A 145 -13.40 2.58 9.02
C ARG A 145 -12.27 2.21 9.97
N ALA A 146 -12.28 1.00 10.54
CA ALA A 146 -11.21 0.51 11.39
C ALA A 146 -9.88 0.34 10.64
N ARG A 147 -9.90 -0.15 9.39
CA ARG A 147 -8.71 -0.27 8.54
C ARG A 147 -8.16 1.10 8.17
N VAL A 148 -9.02 2.02 7.71
CA VAL A 148 -8.64 3.41 7.38
C VAL A 148 -7.98 4.09 8.59
N ALA A 149 -8.60 3.98 9.77
CA ALA A 149 -8.07 4.57 11.00
C ALA A 149 -6.71 3.99 11.40
N GLU A 150 -6.52 2.67 11.24
CA GLU A 150 -5.23 2.04 11.53
C GLU A 150 -4.15 2.50 10.54
N ILE A 151 -4.45 2.61 9.24
CA ILE A 151 -3.49 3.11 8.25
C ILE A 151 -3.11 4.55 8.57
N ALA A 152 -4.09 5.42 8.85
CA ALA A 152 -3.84 6.80 9.25
C ALA A 152 -2.95 6.86 10.50
N ARG A 153 -3.24 6.04 11.53
CA ARG A 153 -2.40 5.94 12.73
C ARG A 153 -0.96 5.54 12.39
N LEU A 154 -0.76 4.58 11.49
CA LEU A 154 0.58 4.13 11.09
C LEU A 154 1.33 5.20 10.30
N CYS A 155 0.67 5.90 9.37
CA CYS A 155 1.21 7.04 8.62
C CYS A 155 1.66 8.18 9.54
N LEU A 156 0.90 8.46 10.61
CA LEU A 156 1.23 9.49 11.59
C LEU A 156 2.36 9.07 12.55
N LYS A 157 2.42 7.78 12.88
CA LYS A 157 3.37 7.26 13.87
C LYS A 157 4.75 6.96 13.30
N PHE A 158 4.82 6.55 12.04
CA PHE A 158 6.05 6.09 11.41
C PHE A 158 6.42 6.95 10.20
N PRO A 159 7.69 7.36 10.05
CA PRO A 159 8.10 8.32 9.03
C PRO A 159 7.94 7.77 7.61
N ASN A 160 7.94 6.44 7.45
CA ASN A 160 8.11 5.77 6.17
C ASN A 160 6.87 4.96 5.75
N ILE A 161 5.71 5.26 6.34
CA ILE A 161 4.44 4.61 6.01
C ILE A 161 3.54 5.58 5.22
N TYR A 162 3.06 5.08 4.09
CA TYR A 162 2.25 5.80 3.11
C TYR A 162 0.97 5.03 2.82
N ALA A 163 0.01 5.69 2.18
CA ALA A 163 -1.17 5.05 1.60
C ALA A 163 -1.43 5.61 0.20
N ASP A 164 -2.06 4.84 -0.68
CA ASP A 164 -2.50 5.36 -1.98
C ASP A 164 -4.02 5.45 -2.08
N LEU A 165 -4.47 6.26 -3.04
CA LEU A 165 -5.86 6.45 -3.44
C LEU A 165 -6.15 5.67 -4.73
N SER A 166 -5.63 4.45 -4.84
CA SER A 166 -5.80 3.58 -6.01
C SER A 166 -7.20 2.98 -6.06
N TYR A 167 -7.82 2.97 -7.24
CA TYR A 167 -9.14 2.38 -7.49
C TYR A 167 -10.25 2.96 -6.60
N HIS A 168 -10.38 4.29 -6.57
CA HIS A 168 -11.47 4.98 -5.87
C HIS A 168 -12.46 5.52 -6.91
N GLU A 169 -12.99 4.66 -7.78
CA GLU A 169 -13.80 5.00 -8.96
C GLU A 169 -15.07 5.79 -8.64
N GLY A 170 -15.58 5.66 -7.41
CA GLY A 170 -16.77 6.39 -6.95
C GLY A 170 -16.64 7.91 -7.06
N ILE A 171 -15.43 8.48 -7.17
CA ILE A 171 -15.26 9.92 -7.42
C ILE A 171 -15.76 10.38 -8.79
N LEU A 172 -15.97 9.46 -9.74
CA LEU A 172 -16.54 9.77 -11.05
C LEU A 172 -18.05 10.03 -10.96
N GLU A 173 -18.70 9.61 -9.86
CA GLU A 173 -20.12 9.83 -9.61
C GLU A 173 -20.35 11.04 -8.70
N GLY A 174 -21.21 11.98 -9.08
CA GLY A 174 -21.36 13.27 -8.39
C GLY A 174 -21.67 13.17 -6.88
N ALA A 175 -22.65 12.36 -6.47
CA ALA A 175 -23.02 12.22 -5.06
C ALA A 175 -21.93 11.52 -4.24
N THR A 176 -21.32 10.47 -4.82
CA THR A 176 -20.24 9.70 -4.18
C THR A 176 -18.98 10.54 -4.04
N ARG A 177 -18.63 11.35 -5.05
CA ARG A 177 -17.54 12.34 -5.02
C ARG A 177 -17.68 13.33 -3.86
N VAL A 178 -18.86 13.91 -3.65
CA VAL A 178 -19.09 14.86 -2.54
C VAL A 178 -18.88 14.20 -1.18
N ARG A 179 -19.38 12.96 -1.00
CA ARG A 179 -19.18 12.18 0.23
C ARG A 179 -17.70 11.88 0.45
N TYR A 180 -17.03 11.37 -0.59
CA TYR A 180 -15.61 11.04 -0.59
C TYR A 180 -14.76 12.23 -0.21
N ALA A 181 -14.95 13.38 -0.88
CA ALA A 181 -14.19 14.60 -0.62
C ALA A 181 -14.40 15.09 0.81
N ARG A 182 -15.64 15.04 1.34
CA ARG A 182 -15.93 15.41 2.73
C ARG A 182 -15.21 14.49 3.73
N GLN A 183 -15.20 13.18 3.50
CA GLN A 183 -14.50 12.22 4.35
C GLN A 183 -12.99 12.43 4.29
N LEU A 184 -12.44 12.61 3.09
CA LEU A 184 -11.00 12.81 2.90
C LEU A 184 -10.56 14.12 3.55
N LYS A 185 -11.35 15.18 3.38
CA LYS A 185 -11.16 16.46 4.06
C LYS A 185 -11.11 16.28 5.57
N ALA A 186 -12.08 15.58 6.16
CA ALA A 186 -12.09 15.31 7.60
C ALA A 186 -10.84 14.55 8.09
N LEU A 187 -10.25 13.68 7.27
CA LEU A 187 -9.02 12.95 7.59
C LEU A 187 -7.75 13.79 7.50
N VAL A 188 -7.76 14.90 6.76
CA VAL A 188 -6.56 15.69 6.44
C VAL A 188 -6.60 17.15 6.91
N THR A 189 -7.69 17.58 7.56
CA THR A 189 -7.84 18.96 8.05
C THR A 189 -7.42 19.19 9.50
N GLY A 190 -6.75 18.23 10.14
CA GLY A 190 -6.11 18.50 11.44
C GLY A 190 -5.08 19.63 11.32
N PRO A 191 -4.99 20.57 12.29
CA PRO A 191 -3.89 21.53 12.31
C PRO A 191 -2.53 20.80 12.30
N GLY A 192 -1.70 21.04 11.28
CA GLY A 192 -0.39 20.39 11.12
C GLY A 192 -0.43 18.93 10.66
N ASP A 193 -1.55 18.46 10.09
CA ASP A 193 -1.77 17.04 9.75
C ASP A 193 -0.73 16.48 8.76
N PRO A 194 0.17 15.59 9.20
CA PRO A 194 1.18 14.97 8.34
C PRO A 194 0.58 14.06 7.28
N LEU A 195 -0.70 13.66 7.38
CA LEU A 195 -1.27 12.62 6.53
C LEU A 195 -1.28 13.01 5.06
N LYS A 196 -1.46 14.30 4.72
CA LYS A 196 -1.37 14.80 3.33
C LYS A 196 -0.01 14.51 2.68
N LYS A 197 1.06 14.46 3.47
CA LYS A 197 2.43 14.11 3.03
C LYS A 197 2.67 12.60 2.94
N LYS A 198 1.63 11.79 3.23
CA LYS A 198 1.67 10.32 3.22
C LYS A 198 0.70 9.70 2.22
N LEU A 199 -0.18 10.49 1.60
CA LEU A 199 -1.12 10.02 0.58
C LEU A 199 -0.48 10.10 -0.81
N CYS A 200 -0.68 9.08 -1.61
CA CYS A 200 -0.20 8.99 -2.99
C CYS A 200 -1.37 8.78 -3.94
N TYR A 201 -1.32 9.40 -5.11
CA TYR A 201 -2.18 9.03 -6.22
C TYR A 201 -1.80 7.64 -6.75
N GLY A 202 -2.81 6.86 -7.09
CA GLY A 202 -2.68 5.66 -7.89
C GLY A 202 -3.98 5.42 -8.64
N SER A 203 -3.90 4.72 -9.78
CA SER A 203 -5.08 4.44 -10.61
C SER A 203 -5.63 3.04 -10.41
N ASP A 204 -4.76 2.06 -10.13
CA ASP A 204 -5.02 0.64 -10.39
C ASP A 204 -5.61 0.43 -11.80
N TRP A 205 -4.91 0.95 -12.81
CA TRP A 205 -5.43 1.15 -14.17
C TRP A 205 -6.18 -0.06 -14.75
N VAL A 206 -5.74 -1.30 -14.52
CA VAL A 206 -6.42 -2.49 -15.04
C VAL A 206 -7.83 -2.67 -14.46
N MET A 207 -8.02 -2.31 -13.19
CA MET A 207 -9.33 -2.32 -12.54
C MET A 207 -10.17 -1.14 -13.04
N LEU A 208 -9.56 0.04 -13.09
CA LEU A 208 -10.22 1.28 -13.50
C LEU A 208 -10.64 1.28 -14.98
N ALA A 209 -9.86 0.67 -15.88
CA ALA A 209 -10.14 0.59 -17.32
C ALA A 209 -11.45 -0.19 -17.64
N ARG A 210 -12.04 -0.83 -16.64
CA ARG A 210 -13.33 -1.52 -16.72
C ARG A 210 -14.51 -0.64 -16.32
N GLN A 211 -14.24 0.56 -15.81
CA GLN A 211 -15.24 1.51 -15.36
C GLN A 211 -15.57 2.51 -16.47
N PRO A 212 -16.82 3.00 -16.55
CA PRO A 212 -17.17 4.16 -17.36
C PRO A 212 -16.30 5.37 -16.99
N ASP A 213 -16.06 6.26 -17.96
CA ASP A 213 -15.42 7.56 -17.72
C ASP A 213 -14.00 7.49 -17.12
N ASN A 214 -13.33 6.34 -17.24
CA ASN A 214 -12.02 6.08 -16.63
C ASN A 214 -10.92 7.02 -17.15
N GLU A 215 -11.05 7.52 -18.38
CA GLU A 215 -10.16 8.51 -18.98
C GLU A 215 -10.11 9.82 -18.17
N TYR A 216 -11.17 10.14 -17.43
CA TYR A 216 -11.27 11.35 -16.63
C TYR A 216 -10.82 11.15 -15.17
N TYR A 217 -10.47 9.94 -14.76
CA TYR A 217 -10.19 9.62 -13.36
C TYR A 217 -9.03 10.44 -12.77
N ARG A 218 -7.92 10.57 -13.51
CA ARG A 218 -6.75 11.32 -13.05
C ARG A 218 -7.13 12.78 -12.75
N ASP A 219 -7.72 13.45 -13.73
CA ASP A 219 -8.08 14.87 -13.64
C ASP A 219 -9.20 15.08 -12.60
N THR A 220 -10.10 14.11 -12.46
CA THR A 220 -11.12 14.11 -11.41
C THR A 220 -10.51 13.98 -10.03
N MET A 221 -9.55 13.08 -9.82
CA MET A 221 -8.85 12.94 -8.53
C MET A 221 -8.07 14.21 -8.17
N GLU A 222 -7.36 14.80 -9.13
CA GLU A 222 -6.68 16.09 -8.93
C GLU A 222 -7.67 17.21 -8.56
N SER A 223 -8.83 17.26 -9.22
CA SER A 223 -9.91 18.20 -8.92
C SER A 223 -10.50 17.98 -7.52
N VAL A 224 -10.72 16.73 -7.12
CA VAL A 224 -11.18 16.36 -5.77
C VAL A 224 -10.18 16.86 -4.71
N ILE A 225 -8.89 16.60 -4.90
CA ILE A 225 -7.84 16.99 -3.96
C ILE A 225 -7.72 18.52 -3.87
N SER A 226 -7.62 19.20 -5.02
CA SER A 226 -7.36 20.64 -5.07
C SER A 226 -8.59 21.49 -4.73
N ARG A 227 -9.77 21.14 -5.23
CA ARG A 227 -10.98 21.97 -5.11
C ARG A 227 -11.90 21.51 -3.99
N ASP A 228 -12.26 20.23 -3.96
CA ASP A 228 -13.31 19.74 -3.07
C ASP A 228 -12.79 19.54 -1.64
N VAL A 229 -11.59 18.96 -1.51
CA VAL A 229 -10.85 18.90 -0.24
C VAL A 229 -10.27 20.27 0.10
N GLY A 230 -9.78 21.00 -0.91
CA GLY A 230 -9.20 22.34 -0.75
C GLY A 230 -7.71 22.32 -0.39
N MET A 231 -6.95 21.34 -0.91
CA MET A 231 -5.50 21.32 -0.73
C MET A 231 -4.83 22.42 -1.58
N SER A 232 -3.76 23.00 -1.05
CA SER A 232 -2.92 23.95 -1.79
C SER A 232 -2.29 23.28 -3.02
N LYS A 233 -1.71 24.09 -3.92
CA LYS A 233 -0.99 23.58 -5.10
C LYS A 233 0.13 22.61 -4.70
N THR A 234 0.92 22.94 -3.69
CA THR A 234 2.01 22.08 -3.21
C THR A 234 1.50 20.79 -2.61
N GLU A 235 0.47 20.83 -1.76
CA GLU A 235 -0.14 19.62 -1.20
C GLU A 235 -0.78 18.74 -2.29
N THR A 236 -1.38 19.35 -3.32
CA THR A 236 -1.92 18.62 -4.47
C THR A 236 -0.81 17.90 -5.23
N LEU A 237 0.29 18.59 -5.55
CA LEU A 237 1.47 17.97 -6.19
C LEU A 237 2.08 16.86 -5.31
N ASP A 238 2.05 17.04 -4.00
CA ASP A 238 2.51 16.02 -3.08
C ASP A 238 1.72 14.72 -3.21
N VAL A 239 0.39 14.82 -3.17
CA VAL A 239 -0.47 13.65 -3.36
C VAL A 239 -0.32 13.09 -4.76
N MET A 240 -0.30 13.93 -5.79
CA MET A 240 -0.30 13.50 -7.19
C MET A 240 1.04 12.93 -7.68
N GLY A 241 2.14 13.08 -6.95
CA GLY A 241 3.41 12.47 -7.34
C GLY A 241 4.56 12.57 -6.33
N HIS A 242 4.74 13.69 -5.63
CA HIS A 242 5.95 13.86 -4.83
C HIS A 242 6.04 12.87 -3.66
N ASN A 243 4.93 12.54 -3.01
CA ASN A 243 4.91 11.55 -1.93
C ASN A 243 5.27 10.16 -2.45
N ALA A 244 4.90 9.83 -3.69
CA ALA A 244 5.31 8.58 -4.33
C ALA A 244 6.82 8.57 -4.58
N LEU A 245 7.41 9.69 -5.02
CA LEU A 245 8.87 9.81 -5.21
C LEU A 245 9.64 9.69 -3.87
N ARG A 246 9.12 10.29 -2.79
CA ARG A 246 9.67 10.11 -1.43
C ARG A 246 9.54 8.67 -0.95
N PHE A 247 8.37 8.05 -1.13
CA PHE A 247 8.14 6.65 -0.80
C PHE A 247 9.10 5.74 -1.58
N LEU A 248 9.34 6.03 -2.86
CA LEU A 248 10.28 5.31 -3.71
C LEU A 248 11.73 5.61 -3.36
N GLY A 249 12.04 6.72 -2.67
CA GLY A 249 13.38 7.02 -2.14
C GLY A 249 14.34 7.46 -3.23
N VAL A 250 13.79 8.18 -4.20
CA VAL A 250 14.54 8.73 -5.33
C VAL A 250 14.73 10.25 -5.24
N THR A 251 14.17 10.89 -4.22
CA THR A 251 14.24 12.37 -4.06
C THR A 251 15.59 12.86 -3.52
N SER A 252 16.35 11.99 -2.87
CA SER A 252 17.69 12.28 -2.36
C SER A 252 18.71 11.27 -2.88
N ASP A 253 19.99 11.61 -2.74
CA ASP A 253 21.05 10.65 -2.99
C ASP A 253 20.99 9.52 -1.97
N GLY A 254 21.17 8.29 -2.45
CA GLY A 254 21.02 7.10 -1.63
C GLY A 254 21.06 5.84 -2.48
N GLN A 255 21.06 4.69 -1.81
CA GLN A 255 21.28 3.39 -2.43
C GLN A 255 20.24 3.08 -3.51
N GLN A 256 18.97 3.44 -3.29
CA GLN A 256 17.92 3.21 -4.27
C GLN A 256 18.14 4.04 -5.56
N ARG A 257 18.45 5.33 -5.42
CA ARG A 257 18.71 6.22 -6.56
C ARG A 257 19.95 5.76 -7.32
N GLU A 258 21.04 5.47 -6.62
CA GLU A 258 22.28 4.97 -7.21
C GLU A 258 22.05 3.67 -7.99
N ARG A 259 21.30 2.73 -7.41
CA ARG A 259 20.94 1.47 -8.07
C ARG A 259 20.18 1.68 -9.37
N LEU A 260 19.21 2.59 -9.39
CA LEU A 260 18.42 2.85 -10.60
C LEU A 260 19.23 3.59 -11.67
N ALA A 261 20.07 4.56 -11.29
CA ALA A 261 20.99 5.24 -12.20
C ALA A 261 21.99 4.25 -12.83
N ASN A 262 22.56 3.35 -12.02
CA ASN A 262 23.44 2.28 -12.50
C ASN A 262 22.72 1.32 -13.46
N PHE A 263 21.46 0.99 -13.18
CA PHE A 263 20.65 0.19 -14.09
C PHE A 263 20.51 0.88 -15.46
N TYR A 264 20.04 2.13 -15.51
CA TYR A 264 19.88 2.86 -16.79
C TYR A 264 21.20 2.94 -17.56
N LYS A 265 22.30 3.28 -16.87
CA LYS A 265 23.64 3.30 -17.46
C LYS A 265 24.05 1.94 -18.03
N SER A 266 23.83 0.85 -17.30
CA SER A 266 24.18 -0.51 -17.73
C SER A 266 23.37 -0.96 -18.96
N GLN A 267 22.11 -0.52 -19.06
CA GLN A 267 21.23 -0.81 -20.19
C GLN A 267 21.42 0.15 -21.36
N LYS A 268 22.33 1.13 -21.25
CA LYS A 268 22.53 2.21 -22.24
C LYS A 268 21.23 2.99 -22.52
N MET A 269 20.40 3.15 -21.49
CA MET A 269 19.17 3.92 -21.53
C MET A 269 19.39 5.30 -20.92
N SER A 270 18.74 6.31 -21.48
CA SER A 270 18.64 7.61 -20.82
C SER A 270 17.80 7.49 -19.55
N GLU A 271 18.19 8.22 -18.50
CA GLU A 271 17.37 8.38 -17.31
C GLU A 271 16.06 9.10 -17.68
N PRO A 272 14.90 8.62 -17.22
CA PRO A 272 13.62 9.25 -17.53
C PRO A 272 13.47 10.58 -16.79
N GLU A 273 12.68 11.49 -17.37
CA GLU A 273 12.45 12.85 -16.85
C GLU A 273 12.04 12.86 -15.38
N TRP A 274 11.05 12.04 -14.99
CA TRP A 274 10.58 11.93 -13.61
C TRP A 274 11.70 11.58 -12.60
N PHE A 275 12.72 10.83 -13.03
CA PHE A 275 13.81 10.43 -12.16
C PHE A 275 14.78 11.59 -11.91
N ASN A 276 14.95 12.47 -12.90
CA ASN A 276 15.75 13.68 -12.77
C ASN A 276 15.02 14.71 -11.89
N GLU A 277 13.75 14.97 -12.20
CA GLU A 277 12.88 15.92 -11.47
C GLU A 277 12.69 15.54 -9.99
N ALA A 278 12.81 14.25 -9.64
CA ALA A 278 12.65 13.80 -8.27
C ALA A 278 13.56 14.53 -7.25
N ARG A 279 14.72 15.06 -7.67
CA ARG A 279 15.63 15.82 -6.79
C ARG A 279 15.08 17.18 -6.37
N GLU A 280 14.18 17.75 -7.15
CA GLU A 280 13.58 19.07 -6.92
C GLU A 280 12.42 19.01 -5.91
N VAL A 281 11.96 17.80 -5.58
CA VAL A 281 10.83 17.57 -4.67
C VAL A 281 11.09 18.05 -3.25
N ASP A 282 12.34 17.92 -2.79
CA ASP A 282 12.76 18.21 -1.41
C ASP A 282 13.81 19.35 -1.35
N SER A 283 14.08 20.03 -2.48
CA SER A 283 14.95 21.22 -2.57
C SER A 283 14.21 22.51 -2.19
#